data_AF-A0A9Q9BD15-F1
#
_entry.id   AF-A0A9Q9BD15-F1
#
_cell.length_a   1.000
_cell.length_b   1.000
_cell.length_c   1.000
_cell.angle_alpha   90.00
_cell.angle_beta   90.00
_cell.angle_gamma   90.00
#
_symmetry.space_group_name_H-M   'P 1'
#
loop_
_entity.id
_entity.type
_entity.pdbx_description
1 polymer ?
#
loop_
_entity_poly.entity_id
_entity_poly.type
_entity_poly.pdbx_seq_one_letter_code
_entity_poly.pdbx_strand_id
1 'polypeptide(L)'
;MKTILNNIMAAAIICCIFLFAGCPNSAIPKTDINSNAPLNPQIQPGEISEQDIMSAFALTKGNITASDAAAKIGTNAPSASVAGLTFSGNTVTAYDDKAGTFTVKVKGTKDGKPFEKELTFTGFTHPYAGTELGSLHYLSGNIFVFDKAIEKNMPLDTFIADANAAQGEGFVSFSYSLSAGSKTVVSGKHSEYELTALLTKVHGDKVKIMADYKIIYKKLSGGNKSVEYGPVSTKTAKESESYFTQDDVLKYVFGKTNGNFVKVDTNKFASYYYAMSKFSNSSAVQFDMTQIQKYVDLYRIKDAGEHLAVNIQAGINNPKNGGIEANDLTGELTVNYCIATADQLSDQNGIKHSRPVIKKGFQKIQTDADIRSHFIFTVILSPRNEDSKEKWKNKSLQNARLFHVNEIYMPIGVLINPLPEPGSTANPYYLSVCDPGNDLLGSGNYGLSKDTNNRDIYIKNISLNKTAGNNDLKVSMELCGGTVEMTTRPFLGYNP
;
A
#
# COMPACT_ATOMS: atom_id res chain seq x y z
N MET A 1 -9.28 -6.32 17.39
CA MET A 1 -10.39 -7.05 16.76
C MET A 1 -10.01 -7.27 15.30
N LYS A 2 -9.26 -8.35 14.99
CA LYS A 2 -9.77 -9.64 14.48
C LYS A 2 -10.75 -9.46 13.31
N THR A 3 -10.25 -9.48 12.08
CA THR A 3 -10.24 -10.64 11.13
C THR A 3 -11.61 -10.95 10.55
N ILE A 4 -11.73 -10.93 9.21
CA ILE A 4 -12.58 -11.75 8.33
C ILE A 4 -12.29 -11.24 6.89
N LEU A 5 -12.05 -12.02 5.84
CA LEU A 5 -11.51 -13.37 5.65
C LEU A 5 -11.26 -13.49 4.13
N ASN A 6 -10.03 -13.78 3.73
CA ASN A 6 -9.71 -14.40 2.44
C ASN A 6 -10.06 -15.90 2.55
N ASN A 7 -10.61 -16.50 1.47
CA ASN A 7 -10.54 -17.93 1.13
C ASN A 7 -10.94 -18.04 -0.36
N ILE A 8 -10.05 -18.41 -1.30
CA ILE A 8 -9.49 -19.75 -1.59
C ILE A 8 -10.59 -20.78 -1.96
N MET A 9 -10.60 -21.24 -3.21
CA MET A 9 -10.34 -22.67 -3.50
C MET A 9 -10.01 -22.95 -4.96
N ALA A 10 -8.89 -23.65 -5.11
CA ALA A 10 -8.48 -24.37 -6.30
C ALA A 10 -8.87 -25.85 -6.17
N ALA A 11 -8.87 -26.52 -7.33
CA ALA A 11 -8.78 -27.97 -7.56
C ALA A 11 -10.05 -28.83 -7.38
N ALA A 12 -10.44 -29.50 -8.48
CA ALA A 12 -10.61 -30.95 -8.50
C ALA A 12 -10.71 -31.46 -9.96
N ILE A 13 -9.63 -32.10 -10.41
CA ILE A 13 -9.62 -33.07 -11.51
C ILE A 13 -10.31 -34.33 -10.98
N ILE A 14 -11.30 -34.86 -11.70
CA ILE A 14 -11.80 -36.22 -11.50
C ILE A 14 -11.61 -37.00 -12.79
N CYS A 15 -10.73 -37.98 -12.70
CA CYS A 15 -10.52 -39.09 -13.62
C CYS A 15 -10.98 -40.36 -12.89
N CYS A 16 -11.74 -41.24 -13.57
CA CYS A 16 -11.97 -42.68 -13.33
C CYS A 16 -12.99 -43.12 -14.40
N ILE A 17 -12.63 -43.76 -15.52
CA ILE A 17 -12.24 -45.17 -15.75
C ILE A 17 -13.30 -46.19 -15.29
N PHE A 18 -13.88 -46.92 -16.25
CA PHE A 18 -14.02 -48.40 -16.37
C PHE A 18 -14.49 -48.68 -17.83
N LEU A 19 -13.79 -49.34 -18.77
CA LEU A 19 -13.10 -50.64 -18.91
C LEU A 19 -14.00 -51.85 -19.30
N PHE A 20 -13.55 -52.51 -20.40
CA PHE A 20 -13.79 -53.90 -20.87
C PHE A 20 -15.20 -54.28 -21.35
N ALA A 21 -15.47 -55.18 -22.30
CA ALA A 21 -14.74 -56.05 -23.25
C ALA A 21 -15.81 -56.45 -24.31
N GLY A 22 -15.52 -56.72 -25.58
CA GLY A 22 -14.97 -57.98 -26.08
C GLY A 22 -15.79 -58.41 -27.31
N CYS A 23 -15.10 -58.71 -28.42
CA CYS A 23 -15.70 -59.42 -29.56
C CYS A 23 -15.83 -60.92 -29.22
N PRO A 24 -16.77 -61.63 -29.85
CA PRO A 24 -16.31 -62.66 -30.78
C PRO A 24 -17.09 -62.73 -32.11
N ASN A 25 -16.37 -63.31 -33.07
CA ASN A 25 -16.69 -63.65 -34.45
C ASN A 25 -17.90 -64.57 -34.68
N SER A 26 -18.30 -64.61 -35.96
CA SER A 26 -18.95 -65.69 -36.77
C SER A 26 -20.38 -65.33 -37.19
N ALA A 27 -20.84 -65.42 -38.44
CA ALA A 27 -20.33 -65.98 -39.69
C ALA A 27 -21.05 -65.32 -40.90
N ILE A 28 -20.43 -65.42 -42.09
CA ILE A 28 -20.99 -65.14 -43.44
C ILE A 28 -21.27 -66.52 -44.08
N PRO A 29 -22.38 -66.79 -44.84
CA PRO A 29 -22.54 -66.39 -46.25
C PRO A 29 -23.98 -66.08 -46.73
N LYS A 30 -24.18 -64.97 -47.47
CA LYS A 30 -24.20 -64.76 -48.95
C LYS A 30 -25.62 -64.74 -49.53
N THR A 31 -25.95 -63.64 -50.20
CA THR A 31 -26.46 -63.64 -51.59
C THR A 31 -26.29 -62.26 -52.22
N ASP A 32 -25.74 -62.25 -53.43
CA ASP A 32 -25.62 -61.14 -54.39
C ASP A 32 -27.00 -60.50 -54.72
N ILE A 33 -27.13 -59.25 -55.20
CA ILE A 33 -26.97 -58.86 -56.62
C ILE A 33 -26.90 -57.31 -56.77
N ASN A 34 -25.90 -56.86 -57.55
CA ASN A 34 -25.77 -55.68 -58.44
C ASN A 34 -26.49 -54.34 -58.20
N SER A 35 -25.66 -53.32 -57.93
CA SER A 35 -25.42 -52.07 -58.69
C SER A 35 -26.40 -51.61 -59.78
N ASN A 36 -27.02 -50.44 -59.57
CA ASN A 36 -26.80 -49.16 -60.30
C ASN A 36 -28.08 -48.32 -60.42
N ALA A 37 -28.17 -47.26 -59.62
CA ALA A 37 -28.93 -46.06 -59.94
C ALA A 37 -28.22 -44.85 -59.31
N PRO A 38 -27.85 -43.80 -60.08
CA PRO A 38 -27.35 -42.58 -59.48
C PRO A 38 -28.55 -41.82 -58.88
N LEU A 39 -28.79 -41.99 -57.58
CA LEU A 39 -29.58 -41.02 -56.84
C LEU A 39 -28.65 -39.84 -56.51
N ASN A 40 -28.76 -38.77 -57.30
CA ASN A 40 -28.47 -37.44 -56.80
C ASN A 40 -29.77 -36.92 -56.14
N PRO A 41 -29.99 -37.11 -54.82
CA PRO A 41 -31.04 -36.37 -54.17
C PRO A 41 -30.58 -34.90 -54.15
N GLN A 42 -31.30 -34.03 -54.87
CA GLN A 42 -31.28 -32.62 -54.55
C GLN A 42 -31.76 -32.49 -53.10
N ILE A 43 -30.83 -32.48 -52.15
CA ILE A 43 -31.11 -32.20 -50.75
C ILE A 43 -31.58 -30.75 -50.73
N GLN A 44 -32.88 -30.54 -50.49
CA GLN A 44 -33.41 -29.19 -50.34
C GLN A 44 -32.62 -28.48 -49.22
N PRO A 45 -32.14 -27.24 -49.44
CA PRO A 45 -31.39 -26.51 -48.44
C PRO A 45 -32.16 -26.43 -47.12
N GLY A 46 -31.46 -26.55 -45.99
CA GLY A 46 -32.07 -26.28 -44.69
C GLY A 46 -32.53 -24.83 -44.63
N GLU A 47 -33.82 -24.58 -44.37
CA GLU A 47 -34.33 -23.21 -44.22
C GLU A 47 -33.89 -22.64 -42.87
N ILE A 48 -32.98 -21.66 -42.92
CA ILE A 48 -32.49 -20.94 -41.75
C ILE A 48 -33.09 -19.53 -41.67
N SER A 49 -33.64 -19.20 -40.50
CA SER A 49 -34.27 -17.91 -40.20
C SER A 49 -33.32 -16.97 -39.43
N GLU A 50 -33.67 -15.69 -39.35
CA GLU A 50 -32.97 -14.72 -38.48
C GLU A 50 -32.97 -15.18 -37.02
N GLN A 51 -34.11 -15.69 -36.54
CA GLN A 51 -34.31 -16.14 -35.16
C GLN A 51 -33.43 -17.36 -34.83
N ASP A 52 -33.22 -18.27 -35.78
CA ASP A 52 -32.33 -19.41 -35.63
C ASP A 52 -30.90 -18.95 -35.30
N ILE A 53 -30.41 -17.92 -36.01
CA ILE A 53 -29.08 -17.36 -35.80
C ILE A 53 -29.02 -16.55 -34.52
N MET A 54 -30.01 -15.68 -34.26
CA MET A 54 -30.04 -14.92 -33.01
C MET A 54 -30.02 -15.84 -31.79
N SER A 55 -30.76 -16.94 -31.83
CA SER A 55 -30.79 -17.93 -30.75
C SER A 55 -29.47 -18.70 -30.63
N ALA A 56 -28.91 -19.15 -31.76
CA ALA A 56 -27.67 -19.93 -31.78
C ALA A 56 -26.45 -19.15 -31.24
N PHE A 57 -26.40 -17.84 -31.47
CA PHE A 57 -25.31 -16.96 -31.01
C PHE A 57 -25.67 -16.12 -29.79
N ALA A 58 -26.80 -16.40 -29.12
CA ALA A 58 -27.29 -15.68 -27.94
C ALA A 58 -27.29 -14.15 -28.14
N LEU A 59 -27.86 -13.71 -29.26
CA LEU A 59 -28.00 -12.30 -29.62
C LEU A 59 -29.36 -11.76 -29.21
N THR A 60 -29.34 -10.63 -28.50
CA THR A 60 -30.53 -9.87 -28.12
C THR A 60 -30.47 -8.51 -28.79
N LYS A 61 -31.57 -8.10 -29.44
CA LYS A 61 -31.73 -6.76 -30.02
C LYS A 61 -31.73 -5.69 -28.92
N GLY A 62 -31.44 -4.44 -29.29
CA GLY A 62 -31.32 -3.32 -28.37
C GLY A 62 -29.86 -3.04 -27.97
N ASN A 63 -29.65 -2.63 -26.72
CA ASN A 63 -28.46 -2.00 -26.10
C ASN A 63 -27.09 -2.71 -26.28
N ILE A 64 -26.67 -2.98 -27.51
CA ILE A 64 -25.39 -3.50 -27.98
C ILE A 64 -25.15 -2.96 -29.40
N THR A 65 -23.88 -2.69 -29.74
CA THR A 65 -23.53 -2.21 -31.08
C THR A 65 -23.75 -3.30 -32.13
N ALA A 66 -24.00 -2.90 -33.39
CA ALA A 66 -24.16 -3.85 -34.48
C ALA A 66 -22.83 -4.57 -34.79
N SER A 67 -21.71 -3.88 -34.64
CA SER A 67 -20.36 -4.41 -34.82
C SER A 67 -20.01 -5.47 -33.77
N ASP A 68 -20.35 -5.27 -32.49
CA ASP A 68 -20.12 -6.26 -31.44
C ASP A 68 -21.06 -7.48 -31.60
N ALA A 69 -22.32 -7.25 -32.02
CA ALA A 69 -23.24 -8.33 -32.36
C ALA A 69 -22.75 -9.17 -33.54
N ALA A 70 -22.25 -8.51 -34.60
CA ALA A 70 -21.66 -9.19 -35.75
C ALA A 70 -20.38 -9.95 -35.38
N ALA A 71 -19.54 -9.38 -34.52
CA ALA A 71 -18.31 -10.01 -34.04
C ALA A 71 -18.60 -11.34 -33.35
N LYS A 72 -19.64 -11.42 -32.51
CA LYS A 72 -20.06 -12.69 -31.87
C LYS A 72 -20.30 -13.82 -32.88
N ILE A 73 -20.86 -13.52 -34.05
CA ILE A 73 -21.08 -14.51 -35.11
C ILE A 73 -19.78 -14.85 -35.85
N GLY A 74 -18.96 -13.83 -36.12
CA GLY A 74 -17.71 -13.98 -36.87
C GLY A 74 -16.58 -14.67 -36.09
N THR A 75 -16.58 -14.60 -34.76
CA THR A 75 -15.49 -15.15 -33.92
C THR A 75 -15.89 -16.36 -33.08
N ASN A 76 -17.17 -16.53 -32.75
CA ASN A 76 -17.61 -17.59 -31.82
C ASN A 76 -18.61 -18.54 -32.51
N ALA A 77 -18.12 -19.50 -33.29
CA ALA A 77 -18.97 -20.62 -33.71
C ALA A 77 -19.35 -21.46 -32.47
N PRO A 78 -20.64 -21.80 -32.26
CA PRO A 78 -21.03 -22.71 -31.20
C PRO A 78 -20.28 -24.04 -31.36
N SER A 79 -19.60 -24.48 -30.31
CA SER A 79 -18.80 -25.72 -30.32
C SER A 79 -19.65 -27.00 -30.31
N ALA A 80 -20.96 -26.88 -30.09
CA ALA A 80 -21.93 -27.96 -30.14
C ALA A 80 -23.11 -27.58 -31.03
N SER A 81 -23.84 -28.58 -31.53
CA SER A 81 -25.06 -28.32 -32.30
C SER A 81 -26.12 -27.64 -31.41
N VAL A 82 -26.54 -26.44 -31.79
CA VAL A 82 -27.59 -25.69 -31.09
C VAL A 82 -28.87 -25.82 -31.91
N ALA A 83 -29.91 -26.44 -31.36
CA ALA A 83 -31.19 -26.66 -32.03
C ALA A 83 -31.06 -27.28 -33.46
N GLY A 84 -30.19 -28.28 -33.60
CA GLY A 84 -29.97 -28.96 -34.90
C GLY A 84 -29.08 -28.21 -35.89
N LEU A 85 -28.56 -27.03 -35.51
CA LEU A 85 -27.66 -26.22 -36.34
C LEU A 85 -26.21 -26.58 -36.06
N THR A 86 -25.41 -26.70 -37.12
CA THR A 86 -23.95 -26.78 -37.06
C THR A 86 -23.37 -25.79 -38.05
N PHE A 87 -22.47 -24.91 -37.61
CA PHE A 87 -21.84 -23.90 -38.47
C PHE A 87 -20.48 -24.38 -38.95
N SER A 88 -20.21 -24.20 -40.24
CA SER A 88 -18.97 -24.58 -40.93
C SER A 88 -18.21 -23.39 -41.51
N GLY A 89 -18.85 -22.22 -41.60
CA GLY A 89 -18.20 -20.98 -42.00
C GLY A 89 -19.11 -19.78 -41.79
N ASN A 90 -18.61 -18.76 -41.09
CA ASN A 90 -19.32 -17.52 -40.84
C ASN A 90 -18.43 -16.35 -41.26
N THR A 91 -18.98 -15.36 -41.94
CA THR A 91 -18.24 -14.17 -42.34
C THR A 91 -19.11 -12.94 -42.18
N VAL A 92 -18.59 -11.95 -41.47
CA VAL A 92 -19.23 -10.63 -41.37
C VAL A 92 -18.92 -9.85 -42.64
N THR A 93 -19.95 -9.47 -43.39
CA THR A 93 -19.80 -8.76 -44.67
C THR A 93 -20.04 -7.26 -44.53
N ALA A 94 -20.88 -6.86 -43.57
CA ALA A 94 -21.11 -5.46 -43.24
C ALA A 94 -21.59 -5.27 -41.80
N TYR A 95 -21.34 -4.09 -41.24
CA TYR A 95 -22.03 -3.59 -40.05
C TYR A 95 -22.07 -2.07 -40.06
N ASP A 96 -23.06 -1.48 -39.43
CA ASP A 96 -23.23 -0.05 -39.26
C ASP A 96 -23.84 0.21 -37.87
N ASP A 97 -23.00 0.64 -36.93
CA ASP A 97 -23.43 0.88 -35.55
C ASP A 97 -24.45 2.00 -35.43
N LYS A 98 -24.43 2.97 -36.36
CA LYS A 98 -25.34 4.12 -36.36
C LYS A 98 -26.71 3.73 -36.90
N ALA A 99 -26.73 2.92 -37.96
CA ALA A 99 -27.96 2.36 -38.49
C ALA A 99 -28.52 1.21 -37.63
N GLY A 100 -27.68 0.60 -36.77
CA GLY A 100 -28.09 -0.52 -35.94
C GLY A 100 -28.27 -1.81 -36.73
N THR A 101 -27.47 -1.99 -37.78
CA THR A 101 -27.60 -3.11 -38.73
C THR A 101 -26.28 -3.82 -38.96
N PHE A 102 -26.34 -5.12 -39.21
CA PHE A 102 -25.18 -5.88 -39.69
C PHE A 102 -25.60 -6.98 -40.66
N THR A 103 -24.67 -7.42 -41.50
CA THR A 103 -24.87 -8.49 -42.45
C THR A 103 -23.81 -9.55 -42.26
N VAL A 104 -24.25 -10.81 -42.20
CA VAL A 104 -23.38 -11.98 -42.11
C VAL A 104 -23.75 -12.99 -43.18
N LYS A 105 -22.73 -13.64 -43.72
CA LYS A 105 -22.84 -14.85 -44.51
C LYS A 105 -22.55 -16.04 -43.61
N VAL A 106 -23.50 -16.97 -43.51
CA VAL A 106 -23.37 -18.19 -42.69
C VAL A 106 -23.51 -19.42 -43.57
N LYS A 107 -22.74 -20.46 -43.21
CA LYS A 107 -22.71 -21.75 -43.89
C LYS A 107 -22.71 -22.87 -42.86
N GLY A 108 -23.50 -23.91 -43.08
CA GLY A 108 -23.63 -24.98 -42.09
C GLY A 108 -24.61 -26.07 -42.49
N THR A 109 -25.10 -26.82 -41.51
CA THR A 109 -26.18 -27.80 -41.65
C THR A 109 -27.27 -27.54 -40.61
N LYS A 110 -28.54 -27.66 -40.99
CA LYS A 110 -29.71 -27.68 -40.09
C LYS A 110 -30.38 -29.04 -40.22
N ASP A 111 -30.44 -29.80 -39.14
CA ASP A 111 -30.98 -31.18 -39.12
C ASP A 111 -30.36 -32.07 -40.21
N GLY A 112 -29.04 -31.94 -40.42
CA GLY A 112 -28.27 -32.66 -41.43
C GLY A 112 -28.37 -32.13 -42.87
N LYS A 113 -29.22 -31.14 -43.16
CA LYS A 113 -29.33 -30.52 -44.49
C LYS A 113 -28.42 -29.29 -44.61
N PRO A 114 -27.58 -29.17 -45.65
CA PRO A 114 -26.68 -28.04 -45.80
C PRO A 114 -27.45 -26.73 -46.06
N PHE A 115 -26.88 -25.62 -45.59
CA PHE A 115 -27.35 -24.27 -45.90
C PHE A 115 -26.15 -23.33 -46.12
N GLU A 116 -26.35 -22.32 -46.96
CA GLU A 116 -25.49 -21.15 -47.11
C GLU A 116 -26.40 -19.95 -47.35
N LYS A 117 -26.36 -18.95 -46.47
CA LYS A 117 -27.28 -17.81 -46.53
C LYS A 117 -26.59 -16.53 -46.07
N GLU A 118 -26.90 -15.44 -46.75
CA GLU A 118 -26.58 -14.09 -46.30
C GLU A 118 -27.83 -13.48 -45.66
N LEU A 119 -27.67 -12.92 -44.47
CA LEU A 119 -28.75 -12.36 -43.67
C LEU A 119 -28.33 -11.00 -43.12
N THR A 120 -29.22 -10.03 -43.27
CA THR A 120 -29.11 -8.71 -42.65
C THR A 120 -29.99 -8.65 -41.42
N PHE A 121 -29.40 -8.22 -40.32
CA PHE A 121 -30.05 -8.07 -39.03
C PHE A 121 -30.21 -6.59 -38.72
N THR A 122 -31.34 -6.25 -38.08
CA THR A 122 -31.69 -4.87 -37.70
C THR A 122 -32.20 -4.82 -36.26
N GLY A 123 -32.28 -3.63 -35.69
CA GLY A 123 -32.79 -3.42 -34.32
C GLY A 123 -31.69 -3.50 -33.25
N PHE A 124 -30.42 -3.36 -33.63
CA PHE A 124 -29.32 -3.14 -32.69
C PHE A 124 -29.21 -1.65 -32.42
N THR A 125 -28.80 -1.26 -31.22
CA THR A 125 -28.73 0.15 -30.84
C THR A 125 -27.45 0.40 -30.10
N HIS A 126 -26.67 1.37 -30.59
CA HIS A 126 -25.45 1.78 -29.91
C HIS A 126 -25.78 2.15 -28.45
N PRO A 127 -25.10 1.56 -27.45
CA PRO A 127 -25.47 1.72 -26.05
C PRO A 127 -25.50 3.17 -25.57
N TYR A 128 -24.74 4.03 -26.24
CA TYR A 128 -24.59 5.44 -25.90
C TYR A 128 -25.30 6.39 -26.89
N ALA A 129 -26.06 5.88 -27.87
CA ALA A 129 -26.75 6.73 -28.85
C ALA A 129 -27.67 7.76 -28.18
N GLY A 130 -27.61 9.01 -28.65
CA GLY A 130 -28.48 10.09 -28.17
C GLY A 130 -28.21 10.54 -26.72
N THR A 131 -27.06 10.18 -26.15
CA THR A 131 -26.68 10.60 -24.78
C THR A 131 -25.81 11.85 -24.78
N GLU A 132 -25.94 12.66 -23.73
CA GLU A 132 -25.11 13.84 -23.48
C GLU A 132 -24.54 13.83 -22.06
N LEU A 133 -23.54 14.68 -21.79
CA LEU A 133 -22.94 14.81 -20.46
C LEU A 133 -23.91 15.39 -19.42
N GLY A 134 -24.24 14.58 -18.42
CA GLY A 134 -25.01 14.97 -17.23
C GLY A 134 -24.12 15.44 -16.08
N SER A 135 -24.23 14.81 -14.91
CA SER A 135 -23.53 15.22 -13.69
C SER A 135 -22.08 14.72 -13.65
N LEU A 136 -21.16 15.59 -13.22
CA LEU A 136 -19.73 15.29 -13.03
C LEU A 136 -19.48 14.56 -11.70
N HIS A 137 -18.58 13.58 -11.72
CA HIS A 137 -18.09 12.86 -10.54
C HIS A 137 -16.57 12.73 -10.57
N TYR A 138 -15.91 12.94 -9.42
CA TYR A 138 -14.47 12.78 -9.28
C TYR A 138 -14.12 11.36 -8.86
N LEU A 139 -13.16 10.74 -9.54
CA LEU A 139 -12.79 9.33 -9.31
C LEU A 139 -11.73 9.15 -8.22
N SER A 140 -10.93 10.17 -7.93
CA SER A 140 -9.80 10.09 -6.98
C SER A 140 -9.84 11.20 -5.93
N GLY A 141 -11.02 11.76 -5.66
CA GLY A 141 -11.19 12.92 -4.78
C GLY A 141 -10.67 14.24 -5.36
N ASN A 142 -9.88 14.19 -6.43
CA ASN A 142 -9.41 15.35 -7.19
C ASN A 142 -9.48 15.10 -8.70
N ILE A 143 -9.61 16.17 -9.49
CA ILE A 143 -9.75 16.08 -10.95
C ILE A 143 -8.40 15.93 -11.66
N PHE A 144 -7.33 16.52 -11.12
CA PHE A 144 -5.99 16.41 -11.69
C PHE A 144 -5.23 15.19 -11.18
N VAL A 145 -4.39 14.66 -12.06
CA VAL A 145 -3.37 13.65 -11.77
C VAL A 145 -2.01 14.30 -11.96
N PHE A 146 -1.45 14.83 -10.87
CA PHE A 146 -0.19 15.60 -10.90
C PHE A 146 1.07 14.73 -10.83
N ASP A 147 0.96 13.41 -10.72
CA ASP A 147 2.10 12.50 -10.55
C ASP A 147 3.22 12.76 -11.56
N LYS A 148 2.89 12.86 -12.86
CA LYS A 148 3.87 13.16 -13.92
C LYS A 148 4.51 14.54 -13.76
N ALA A 149 3.73 15.51 -13.30
CA ALA A 149 4.17 16.87 -13.11
C ALA A 149 5.12 16.99 -11.92
N ILE A 150 4.75 16.37 -10.79
CA ILE A 150 5.55 16.33 -9.56
C ILE A 150 6.84 15.52 -9.78
N GLU A 151 6.78 14.42 -10.52
CA GLU A 151 7.95 13.59 -10.82
C GLU A 151 9.07 14.35 -11.56
N LYS A 152 8.73 15.46 -12.22
CA LYS A 152 9.63 16.29 -13.02
C LYS A 152 9.69 17.77 -12.57
N ASN A 153 9.01 18.13 -11.48
CA ASN A 153 8.80 19.53 -11.08
C ASN A 153 8.32 20.44 -12.23
N MET A 154 7.43 19.90 -13.08
CA MET A 154 7.05 20.49 -14.36
C MET A 154 6.29 21.82 -14.18
N PRO A 155 6.64 22.89 -14.91
CA PRO A 155 5.95 24.16 -14.85
C PRO A 155 4.57 24.05 -15.53
N LEU A 156 3.63 24.91 -15.11
CA LEU A 156 2.24 24.82 -15.50
C LEU A 156 2.01 24.83 -17.02
N ASP A 157 2.72 25.69 -17.76
CA ASP A 157 2.50 25.83 -19.20
C ASP A 157 2.92 24.56 -19.97
N THR A 158 4.00 23.91 -19.53
CA THR A 158 4.42 22.60 -20.06
C THR A 158 3.41 21.51 -19.74
N PHE A 159 2.88 21.49 -18.51
CA PHE A 159 1.84 20.54 -18.13
C PHE A 159 0.58 20.68 -18.98
N ILE A 160 0.12 21.91 -19.23
CA ILE A 160 -1.05 22.16 -20.09
C ILE A 160 -0.77 21.69 -21.52
N ALA A 161 0.41 21.99 -22.07
CA ALA A 161 0.79 21.56 -23.42
C ALA A 161 0.81 20.03 -23.55
N ASP A 162 1.46 19.33 -22.62
CA ASP A 162 1.53 17.87 -22.59
C ASP A 162 0.14 17.24 -22.39
N ALA A 163 -0.68 17.79 -21.49
CA ALA A 163 -2.03 17.31 -21.25
C ALA A 163 -2.92 17.47 -22.48
N ASN A 164 -2.86 18.61 -23.17
CA ASN A 164 -3.65 18.85 -24.38
C ASN A 164 -3.20 17.98 -25.55
N ALA A 165 -1.90 17.75 -25.71
CA ALA A 165 -1.37 16.81 -26.70
C ALA A 165 -1.87 15.38 -26.44
N ALA A 166 -2.02 15.00 -25.17
CA ALA A 166 -2.60 13.72 -24.75
C ALA A 166 -4.13 13.74 -24.62
N GLN A 167 -4.81 14.84 -24.96
CA GLN A 167 -6.26 15.02 -24.80
C GLN A 167 -6.77 14.70 -23.37
N GLY A 168 -5.95 15.03 -22.37
CA GLY A 168 -6.20 14.82 -20.93
C GLY A 168 -5.77 13.44 -20.40
N GLU A 169 -5.38 12.49 -21.25
CA GLU A 169 -5.11 11.12 -20.82
C GLU A 169 -3.93 11.02 -19.84
N GLY A 170 -4.21 10.56 -18.62
CA GLY A 170 -3.23 10.47 -17.53
C GLY A 170 -2.86 11.79 -16.87
N PHE A 171 -3.59 12.88 -17.17
CA PHE A 171 -3.45 14.20 -16.54
C PHE A 171 -4.71 14.60 -15.75
N VAL A 172 -5.87 14.06 -16.12
CA VAL A 172 -7.15 14.25 -15.44
C VAL A 172 -7.83 12.91 -15.16
N SER A 173 -8.67 12.87 -14.13
CA SER A 173 -9.44 11.70 -13.72
C SER A 173 -10.83 12.09 -13.25
N PHE A 174 -11.83 11.91 -14.11
CA PHE A 174 -13.22 12.20 -13.80
C PHE A 174 -14.18 11.29 -14.58
N SER A 175 -15.45 11.32 -14.19
CA SER A 175 -16.52 10.65 -14.91
C SER A 175 -17.76 11.52 -14.98
N TYR A 176 -18.66 11.19 -15.89
CA TYR A 176 -19.98 11.82 -15.98
C TYR A 176 -21.07 10.76 -15.97
N SER A 177 -22.15 11.02 -15.24
CA SER A 177 -23.44 10.39 -15.55
C SER A 177 -23.99 11.00 -16.83
N LEU A 178 -24.66 10.20 -17.67
CA LEU A 178 -25.26 10.67 -18.91
C LEU A 178 -26.70 11.15 -18.69
N SER A 179 -27.16 12.13 -19.49
CA SER A 179 -28.49 12.75 -19.37
C SER A 179 -29.65 11.79 -19.66
N ALA A 180 -29.43 10.80 -20.51
CA ALA A 180 -30.42 9.78 -20.90
C ALA A 180 -30.02 8.40 -20.36
N GLY A 181 -30.20 8.18 -19.05
CA GLY A 181 -30.11 6.85 -18.42
C GLY A 181 -29.20 6.76 -17.19
N SER A 182 -28.99 5.55 -16.69
CA SER A 182 -28.18 5.27 -15.49
C SER A 182 -26.69 5.02 -15.78
N LYS A 183 -26.22 5.35 -16.98
CA LYS A 183 -24.86 5.05 -17.43
C LYS A 183 -23.88 6.14 -17.02
N THR A 184 -22.66 5.71 -16.78
CA THR A 184 -21.51 6.60 -16.55
C THR A 184 -20.46 6.39 -17.63
N VAL A 185 -19.73 7.46 -17.93
CA VAL A 185 -18.58 7.48 -18.83
C VAL A 185 -17.38 8.02 -18.08
N VAL A 186 -16.22 7.40 -18.28
CA VAL A 186 -14.97 7.72 -17.57
C VAL A 186 -14.00 8.38 -18.53
N SER A 187 -13.26 9.39 -18.07
CA SER A 187 -12.27 10.10 -18.87
C SER A 187 -11.27 9.12 -19.52
N GLY A 188 -11.00 9.30 -20.81
CA GLY A 188 -10.16 8.42 -21.62
C GLY A 188 -10.81 8.04 -22.96
N LYS A 189 -10.09 7.21 -23.72
CA LYS A 189 -10.55 6.65 -25.00
C LYS A 189 -11.00 5.22 -24.79
N HIS A 190 -12.26 4.93 -25.10
CA HIS A 190 -12.89 3.62 -24.98
C HIS A 190 -13.34 3.12 -26.35
N SER A 191 -13.79 1.87 -26.44
CA SER A 191 -14.20 1.25 -27.71
C SER A 191 -15.47 1.84 -28.33
N GLU A 192 -16.35 2.40 -27.50
CA GLU A 192 -17.68 2.88 -27.86
C GLU A 192 -17.83 4.40 -27.72
N TYR A 193 -16.89 5.06 -27.03
CA TYR A 193 -16.91 6.50 -26.79
C TYR A 193 -15.51 7.04 -26.44
N GLU A 194 -15.34 8.36 -26.57
CA GLU A 194 -14.20 9.09 -26.01
C GLU A 194 -14.74 10.15 -25.04
N LEU A 195 -14.11 10.27 -23.88
CA LEU A 195 -14.30 11.39 -22.94
C LEU A 195 -12.94 12.04 -22.72
N THR A 196 -12.61 13.05 -23.52
CA THR A 196 -11.33 13.75 -23.49
C THR A 196 -11.42 15.05 -22.71
N ALA A 197 -10.26 15.66 -22.41
CA ALA A 197 -10.21 16.96 -21.78
C ALA A 197 -9.28 17.93 -22.50
N LEU A 198 -9.68 19.21 -22.51
CA LEU A 198 -8.88 20.35 -22.92
C LEU A 198 -8.64 21.25 -21.70
N LEU A 199 -7.38 21.60 -21.47
CA LEU A 199 -6.92 22.42 -20.37
C LEU A 199 -6.52 23.80 -20.89
N THR A 200 -6.99 24.85 -20.22
CA THR A 200 -6.62 26.23 -20.54
C THR A 200 -6.20 26.95 -19.28
N LYS A 201 -5.07 27.66 -19.34
CA LYS A 201 -4.62 28.51 -18.23
C LYS A 201 -5.62 29.63 -18.01
N VAL A 202 -5.95 29.89 -16.74
CA VAL A 202 -6.71 31.07 -16.32
C VAL A 202 -5.80 31.99 -15.52
N HIS A 203 -6.35 32.93 -14.75
CA HIS A 203 -5.53 33.84 -13.96
C HIS A 203 -4.64 33.11 -12.92
N GLY A 204 -3.35 33.43 -12.89
CA GLY A 204 -2.36 32.85 -11.98
C GLY A 204 -2.01 31.39 -12.32
N ASP A 205 -1.67 30.61 -11.31
CA ASP A 205 -1.37 29.17 -11.46
C ASP A 205 -2.63 28.32 -11.39
N LYS A 206 -3.64 28.70 -12.17
CA LYS A 206 -4.93 28.01 -12.20
C LYS A 206 -5.31 27.60 -13.61
N VAL A 207 -6.08 26.52 -13.69
CA VAL A 207 -6.44 25.86 -14.95
C VAL A 207 -7.94 25.62 -15.02
N LYS A 208 -8.52 25.89 -16.18
CA LYS A 208 -9.87 25.48 -16.57
C LYS A 208 -9.80 24.17 -17.34
N ILE A 209 -10.74 23.26 -17.07
CA ILE A 209 -10.84 21.94 -17.69
C ILE A 209 -12.19 21.85 -18.41
N MET A 210 -12.15 21.67 -19.72
CA MET A 210 -13.30 21.39 -20.57
C MET A 210 -13.30 19.90 -20.90
N ALA A 211 -14.43 19.22 -20.72
CA ALA A 211 -14.62 17.84 -21.11
C ALA A 211 -15.36 17.78 -22.45
N ASP A 212 -14.86 16.94 -23.35
CA ASP A 212 -15.48 16.65 -24.65
C ASP A 212 -15.84 15.17 -24.72
N TYR A 213 -17.12 14.89 -24.87
CA TYR A 213 -17.67 13.55 -25.00
C TYR A 213 -18.18 13.31 -26.41
N LYS A 214 -17.79 12.20 -27.02
CA LYS A 214 -18.28 11.78 -28.33
C LYS A 214 -18.43 10.26 -28.40
N ILE A 215 -19.44 9.83 -29.14
CA ILE A 215 -19.76 8.43 -29.37
C ILE A 215 -18.98 7.92 -30.59
N ILE A 216 -18.52 6.68 -30.56
CA ILE A 216 -17.80 6.03 -31.66
C ILE A 216 -18.75 5.05 -32.37
N TYR A 217 -19.06 5.31 -33.63
CA TYR A 217 -19.78 4.37 -34.49
C TYR A 217 -18.82 3.66 -35.42
N LYS A 218 -18.76 2.33 -35.38
CA LYS A 218 -17.97 1.53 -36.31
C LYS A 218 -18.83 1.15 -37.51
N LYS A 219 -18.21 1.13 -38.68
CA LYS A 219 -18.84 0.67 -39.92
C LYS A 219 -17.91 -0.25 -40.70
N LEU A 220 -18.47 -1.27 -41.32
CA LEU A 220 -17.86 -2.13 -42.31
C LEU A 220 -18.74 -2.12 -43.55
N SER A 221 -18.19 -1.68 -44.68
CA SER A 221 -18.89 -1.66 -45.97
C SER A 221 -17.91 -2.03 -47.08
N GLY A 222 -18.26 -3.01 -47.91
CA GLY A 222 -17.40 -3.46 -49.01
C GLY A 222 -16.02 -3.94 -48.56
N GLY A 223 -15.91 -4.53 -47.35
CA GLY A 223 -14.63 -4.97 -46.77
C GLY A 223 -13.81 -3.89 -46.08
N ASN A 224 -14.19 -2.61 -46.19
CA ASN A 224 -13.48 -1.49 -45.58
C ASN A 224 -14.07 -1.15 -44.21
N LYS A 225 -13.21 -1.10 -43.18
CA LYS A 225 -13.57 -0.63 -41.83
C LYS A 225 -13.41 0.89 -41.74
N SER A 226 -14.38 1.56 -41.16
CA SER A 226 -14.32 2.99 -40.87
C SER A 226 -14.91 3.29 -39.49
N VAL A 227 -14.56 4.44 -38.95
CA VAL A 227 -15.10 4.99 -37.70
C VAL A 227 -15.74 6.33 -38.02
N GLU A 228 -16.95 6.55 -37.52
CA GLU A 228 -17.66 7.83 -37.53
C GLU A 228 -17.88 8.28 -36.08
N TYR A 229 -17.73 9.58 -35.82
CA TYR A 229 -17.99 10.15 -34.51
C TYR A 229 -19.39 10.76 -34.45
N GLY A 230 -20.11 10.50 -33.36
CA GLY A 230 -21.36 11.18 -33.05
C GLY A 230 -21.17 12.66 -32.71
N PRO A 231 -22.27 13.40 -32.49
CA PRO A 231 -22.22 14.77 -32.00
C PRO A 231 -21.38 14.88 -30.73
N VAL A 232 -20.61 15.96 -30.63
CA VAL A 232 -19.79 16.23 -29.44
C VAL A 232 -20.66 16.92 -28.38
N SER A 233 -20.66 16.38 -27.17
CA SER A 233 -21.21 17.03 -25.98
C SER A 233 -20.06 17.59 -25.15
N THR A 234 -20.00 18.91 -25.03
CA THR A 234 -18.95 19.62 -24.29
C THR A 234 -19.49 20.19 -22.99
N LYS A 235 -18.74 20.06 -21.90
CA LYS A 235 -19.11 20.63 -20.60
C LYS A 235 -17.88 21.08 -19.83
N THR A 236 -17.98 22.19 -19.08
CA THR A 236 -16.91 22.53 -18.13
C THR A 236 -16.88 21.48 -17.03
N ALA A 237 -15.73 20.81 -16.87
CA ALA A 237 -15.48 19.94 -15.73
C ALA A 237 -15.02 20.76 -14.52
N LYS A 238 -14.17 21.78 -14.74
CA LYS A 238 -13.74 22.69 -13.67
C LYS A 238 -13.41 24.06 -14.23
N GLU A 239 -14.02 25.11 -13.66
CA GLU A 239 -13.79 26.50 -14.12
C GLU A 239 -12.44 27.05 -13.64
N SER A 240 -11.97 26.59 -12.49
CA SER A 240 -10.71 27.03 -11.90
C SER A 240 -10.21 25.99 -10.90
N GLU A 241 -9.06 25.39 -11.19
CA GLU A 241 -8.36 24.46 -10.31
C GLU A 241 -6.92 24.92 -10.15
N SER A 242 -6.42 24.90 -8.92
CA SER A 242 -5.02 25.28 -8.65
C SER A 242 -4.07 24.20 -9.15
N TYR A 243 -2.90 24.63 -9.64
CA TYR A 243 -1.80 23.72 -9.91
C TYR A 243 -1.21 23.15 -8.61
N PHE A 244 -0.33 22.16 -8.71
CA PHE A 244 0.18 21.47 -7.52
C PHE A 244 1.00 22.42 -6.63
N THR A 245 0.94 22.15 -5.33
CA THR A 245 1.56 22.94 -4.27
C THR A 245 2.64 22.16 -3.54
N GLN A 246 3.33 22.79 -2.59
CA GLN A 246 4.26 22.12 -1.68
C GLN A 246 3.63 20.90 -0.98
N ASP A 247 2.37 21.00 -0.54
CA ASP A 247 1.68 19.93 0.18
C ASP A 247 1.50 18.69 -0.70
N ASP A 248 1.16 18.89 -1.98
CA ASP A 248 1.02 17.81 -2.97
C ASP A 248 2.36 17.11 -3.21
N VAL A 249 3.47 17.87 -3.28
CA VAL A 249 4.82 17.32 -3.40
C VAL A 249 5.18 16.48 -2.18
N LEU A 250 4.97 17.01 -0.97
CA LEU A 250 5.26 16.29 0.28
C LEU A 250 4.43 15.01 0.39
N LYS A 251 3.13 15.06 0.01
CA LYS A 251 2.25 13.88 -0.06
C LYS A 251 2.76 12.83 -1.03
N TYR A 252 3.14 13.25 -2.23
CA TYR A 252 3.64 12.37 -3.28
C TYR A 252 4.93 11.68 -2.84
N VAL A 253 5.90 12.44 -2.33
CA VAL A 253 7.20 11.92 -1.87
C VAL A 253 7.03 11.01 -0.64
N PHE A 254 6.15 11.37 0.30
CA PHE A 254 5.80 10.48 1.41
C PHE A 254 5.29 9.12 0.91
N GLY A 255 4.46 9.11 -0.14
CA GLY A 255 3.98 7.90 -0.79
C GLY A 255 5.07 7.02 -1.43
N LYS A 256 6.26 7.56 -1.70
CA LYS A 256 7.42 6.80 -2.23
C LYS A 256 8.24 6.09 -1.16
N THR A 257 8.04 6.44 0.12
CA THR A 257 8.71 5.77 1.23
C THR A 257 8.00 4.45 1.56
N ASN A 258 8.72 3.49 2.15
CA ASN A 258 8.16 2.24 2.66
C ASN A 258 8.47 2.03 4.15
N GLY A 259 8.12 0.87 4.71
CA GLY A 259 8.36 0.55 6.11
C GLY A 259 9.83 0.54 6.51
N ASN A 260 10.78 0.39 5.58
CA ASN A 260 12.24 0.40 5.81
C ASN A 260 12.88 1.78 5.82
N PHE A 261 12.08 2.84 5.67
CA PHE A 261 12.58 4.21 5.69
C PHE A 261 13.22 4.60 7.02
N VAL A 262 12.74 4.05 8.15
CA VAL A 262 13.38 4.21 9.46
C VAL A 262 14.48 3.15 9.63
N LYS A 263 15.72 3.58 9.90
CA LYS A 263 16.87 2.69 10.09
C LYS A 263 16.95 2.14 11.52
N VAL A 264 17.58 0.98 11.65
CA VAL A 264 17.87 0.33 12.94
C VAL A 264 19.38 0.30 13.14
N ASP A 265 19.83 0.76 14.30
CA ASP A 265 21.18 0.56 14.79
C ASP A 265 21.13 -0.52 15.87
N THR A 266 21.60 -1.72 15.52
CA THR A 266 21.55 -2.88 16.43
C THR A 266 22.44 -2.71 17.66
N ASN A 267 23.37 -1.75 17.66
CA ASN A 267 24.26 -1.48 18.79
C ASN A 267 23.71 -0.45 19.78
N LYS A 268 22.53 0.13 19.52
CA LYS A 268 21.90 1.14 20.37
C LYS A 268 20.58 0.65 20.96
N PHE A 269 20.24 1.21 22.12
CA PHE A 269 18.92 1.07 22.71
C PHE A 269 17.91 1.95 21.96
N ALA A 270 16.66 1.49 21.86
CA ALA A 270 15.59 2.28 21.26
C ALA A 270 15.33 3.55 22.11
N SER A 271 15.48 3.42 23.44
CA SER A 271 15.22 4.51 24.36
C SER A 271 16.19 5.69 24.25
N TYR A 272 17.39 5.49 23.69
CA TYR A 272 18.28 6.59 23.28
C TYR A 272 17.57 7.53 22.29
N TYR A 273 17.04 6.98 21.20
CA TYR A 273 16.35 7.76 20.17
C TYR A 273 15.08 8.41 20.71
N TYR A 274 14.34 7.69 21.55
CA TYR A 274 13.17 8.21 22.24
C TYR A 274 13.51 9.43 23.10
N ALA A 275 14.49 9.32 24.01
CA ALA A 275 14.83 10.42 24.92
C ALA A 275 15.34 11.63 24.13
N MET A 276 16.32 11.42 23.24
CA MET A 276 16.87 12.49 22.43
C MET A 276 15.76 13.21 21.65
N SER A 277 14.89 12.48 20.96
CA SER A 277 13.88 13.10 20.09
C SER A 277 12.73 13.75 20.87
N LYS A 278 12.25 13.09 21.92
CA LYS A 278 11.13 13.58 22.74
C LYS A 278 11.49 14.90 23.41
N PHE A 279 12.68 14.97 23.99
CA PHE A 279 13.07 16.10 24.84
C PHE A 279 13.71 17.25 24.06
N SER A 280 14.32 16.99 22.90
CA SER A 280 14.71 18.06 21.96
C SER A 280 13.54 18.58 21.11
N ASN A 281 12.40 17.87 21.11
CA ASN A 281 11.31 18.06 20.18
C ASN A 281 11.75 18.03 18.70
N SER A 282 12.78 17.24 18.39
CA SER A 282 13.34 17.09 17.04
C SER A 282 13.66 15.63 16.74
N SER A 283 14.01 15.26 15.51
CA SER A 283 14.34 13.87 15.18
C SER A 283 15.80 13.56 15.49
N ALA A 284 16.06 12.60 16.38
CA ALA A 284 17.36 11.93 16.51
C ALA A 284 17.43 10.62 15.72
N VAL A 285 16.30 10.20 15.13
CA VAL A 285 16.18 8.96 14.35
C VAL A 285 16.83 9.13 12.98
N GLN A 286 17.48 8.06 12.50
CA GLN A 286 18.08 8.02 11.18
C GLN A 286 17.09 7.50 10.13
N PHE A 287 17.02 8.20 9.01
CA PHE A 287 16.19 7.83 7.86
C PHE A 287 17.03 7.39 6.66
N ASP A 288 16.46 6.52 5.83
CA ASP A 288 17.03 6.11 4.56
C ASP A 288 16.69 7.09 3.44
N MET A 289 17.38 8.24 3.46
CA MET A 289 17.16 9.32 2.49
C MET A 289 17.36 8.88 1.03
N THR A 290 18.07 7.77 0.77
CA THR A 290 18.26 7.24 -0.60
C THR A 290 16.92 6.96 -1.31
N GLN A 291 15.86 6.62 -0.57
CA GLN A 291 14.52 6.38 -1.13
C GLN A 291 13.85 7.64 -1.69
N ILE A 292 14.28 8.83 -1.24
CA ILE A 292 13.68 10.11 -1.64
C ILE A 292 14.70 11.12 -2.16
N GLN A 293 15.98 10.75 -2.24
CA GLN A 293 17.07 11.65 -2.57
C GLN A 293 16.84 12.35 -3.91
N LYS A 294 16.33 11.62 -4.92
CA LYS A 294 15.93 12.18 -6.22
C LYS A 294 15.02 13.41 -6.06
N TYR A 295 14.05 13.35 -5.16
CA TYR A 295 13.09 14.44 -4.97
C TYR A 295 13.68 15.59 -4.14
N VAL A 296 14.52 15.26 -3.14
CA VAL A 296 15.27 16.27 -2.39
C VAL A 296 16.13 17.11 -3.35
N ASP A 297 16.82 16.46 -4.30
CA ASP A 297 17.66 17.14 -5.27
C ASP A 297 16.84 17.95 -6.28
N LEU A 298 15.77 17.35 -6.83
CA LEU A 298 14.88 17.97 -7.84
C LEU A 298 14.17 19.23 -7.32
N TYR A 299 13.84 19.30 -6.03
CA TYR A 299 13.08 20.41 -5.47
C TYR A 299 13.94 21.42 -4.69
N ARG A 300 15.25 21.22 -4.60
CA ARG A 300 16.13 22.00 -3.72
C ARG A 300 16.18 23.49 -4.07
N ILE A 301 16.32 23.80 -5.36
CA ILE A 301 16.42 25.16 -5.90
C ILE A 301 15.49 25.18 -7.10
N LYS A 302 14.69 26.25 -7.25
CA LYS A 302 13.82 26.42 -8.40
C LYS A 302 14.62 26.99 -9.56
N ASP A 303 14.73 26.23 -10.64
CA ASP A 303 15.26 26.70 -11.92
C ASP A 303 14.16 27.26 -12.85
N ALA A 304 14.56 27.90 -13.96
CA ALA A 304 13.63 28.53 -14.91
C ALA A 304 12.66 27.54 -15.58
N GLY A 305 13.03 26.26 -15.64
CA GLY A 305 12.21 25.17 -16.19
C GLY A 305 11.39 24.43 -15.15
N GLU A 306 11.25 24.95 -13.93
CA GLU A 306 10.64 24.26 -12.80
C GLU A 306 9.52 25.07 -12.14
N HIS A 307 8.59 24.37 -11.50
CA HIS A 307 7.43 25.02 -10.87
C HIS A 307 7.76 25.69 -9.54
N LEU A 308 8.34 24.94 -8.59
CA LEU A 308 8.56 25.42 -7.23
C LEU A 308 9.79 24.78 -6.56
N ALA A 309 10.30 25.42 -5.50
CA ALA A 309 11.31 24.85 -4.62
C ALA A 309 10.66 24.37 -3.32
N VAL A 310 11.09 23.22 -2.81
CA VAL A 310 10.70 22.67 -1.50
C VAL A 310 11.93 22.13 -0.81
N ASN A 311 12.18 22.58 0.42
CA ASN A 311 13.21 22.01 1.29
C ASN A 311 12.71 20.69 1.92
N ILE A 312 12.65 19.62 1.13
CA ILE A 312 12.11 18.32 1.54
C ILE A 312 13.05 17.65 2.56
N GLN A 313 12.50 17.27 3.70
CA GLN A 313 13.20 16.56 4.77
C GLN A 313 12.34 15.41 5.33
N ALA A 314 13.00 14.54 6.08
CA ALA A 314 12.37 13.49 6.86
C ALA A 314 12.50 13.79 8.36
N GLY A 315 11.47 13.46 9.12
CA GLY A 315 11.46 13.71 10.55
C GLY A 315 10.43 12.88 11.29
N ILE A 316 10.22 13.25 12.55
CA ILE A 316 9.19 12.68 13.42
C ILE A 316 8.11 13.73 13.58
N ASN A 317 6.86 13.35 13.39
CA ASN A 317 5.72 14.20 13.67
C ASN A 317 5.39 14.13 15.17
N ASN A 318 5.40 15.27 15.84
CA ASN A 318 5.04 15.46 17.24
C ASN A 318 5.89 14.59 18.22
N PRO A 319 7.23 14.62 18.12
CA PRO A 319 8.10 13.75 18.92
C PRO A 319 7.91 13.94 20.43
N LYS A 320 7.61 15.16 20.89
CA LYS A 320 7.37 15.45 22.31
C LYS A 320 6.10 14.79 22.86
N ASN A 321 5.03 14.72 22.07
CA ASN A 321 3.70 14.30 22.53
C ASN A 321 3.19 13.04 21.80
N GLY A 322 4.02 11.98 21.78
CA GLY A 322 3.61 10.64 21.31
C GLY A 322 4.03 10.27 19.89
N GLY A 323 4.84 11.11 19.23
CA GLY A 323 5.43 10.80 17.91
C GLY A 323 6.51 9.72 17.95
N ILE A 324 7.04 9.40 19.13
CA ILE A 324 8.07 8.38 19.33
C ILE A 324 7.86 7.65 20.66
N GLU A 325 8.03 6.33 20.63
CA GLU A 325 8.00 5.46 21.81
C GLU A 325 9.08 4.40 21.69
N ALA A 326 9.65 3.98 22.81
CA ALA A 326 10.63 2.91 22.88
C ALA A 326 10.17 1.80 23.81
N ASN A 327 10.65 0.59 23.53
CA ASN A 327 10.52 -0.56 24.39
C ASN A 327 11.87 -1.31 24.42
N ASP A 328 12.67 -1.05 25.45
CA ASP A 328 13.96 -1.70 25.63
C ASP A 328 13.82 -3.13 26.17
N LEU A 329 12.61 -3.57 26.55
CA LEU A 329 12.40 -4.99 26.86
C LEU A 329 12.30 -5.77 25.55
N THR A 330 11.65 -5.23 24.52
CA THR A 330 11.48 -5.93 23.23
C THR A 330 12.49 -5.51 22.16
N GLY A 331 13.28 -4.45 22.39
CA GLY A 331 14.19 -3.89 21.41
C GLY A 331 13.43 -3.20 20.26
N GLU A 332 12.33 -2.52 20.59
CA GLU A 332 11.41 -1.91 19.63
C GLU A 332 11.39 -0.38 19.73
N LEU A 333 11.32 0.28 18.57
CA LEU A 333 11.10 1.71 18.44
C LEU A 333 9.87 1.95 17.57
N THR A 334 8.88 2.66 18.12
CA THR A 334 7.72 3.15 17.38
C THR A 334 7.97 4.60 16.98
N VAL A 335 7.85 4.92 15.69
CA VAL A 335 8.08 6.27 15.16
C VAL A 335 6.93 6.67 14.24
N ASN A 336 6.28 7.80 14.53
CA ASN A 336 5.37 8.46 13.60
C ASN A 336 6.17 9.37 12.65
N TYR A 337 6.78 8.78 11.64
CA TYR A 337 7.65 9.54 10.75
C TYR A 337 6.84 10.30 9.69
N CYS A 338 7.42 11.38 9.19
CA CYS A 338 6.84 12.23 8.16
C CYS A 338 7.89 12.65 7.12
N ILE A 339 7.38 13.10 5.96
CA ILE A 339 8.11 13.92 5.01
C ILE A 339 7.50 15.33 5.08
N ALA A 340 8.34 16.33 5.34
CA ALA A 340 7.91 17.70 5.60
C ALA A 340 9.02 18.69 5.20
N THR A 341 8.78 20.00 5.32
CA THR A 341 9.86 20.98 5.19
C THR A 341 10.67 21.13 6.48
N ALA A 342 11.88 21.68 6.39
CA ALA A 342 12.69 22.01 7.56
C ALA A 342 11.92 22.89 8.57
N ASP A 343 11.21 23.92 8.10
CA ASP A 343 10.42 24.81 8.97
C ASP A 343 9.27 24.06 9.65
N GLN A 344 8.54 23.21 8.90
CA GLN A 344 7.48 22.38 9.47
C GLN A 344 8.00 21.42 10.55
N LEU A 345 9.22 20.89 10.39
CA LEU A 345 9.86 20.01 11.37
C LEU A 345 10.40 20.78 12.59
N SER A 346 10.95 21.98 12.39
CA SER A 346 11.40 22.85 13.48
C SER A 346 10.22 23.27 14.35
N ASP A 347 9.15 23.75 13.72
CA ASP A 347 8.00 24.32 14.41
C ASP A 347 6.99 23.24 14.85
N GLN A 348 7.15 22.01 14.35
CA GLN A 348 6.21 20.90 14.55
C GLN A 348 4.77 21.29 14.18
N ASN A 349 4.63 22.07 13.10
CA ASN A 349 3.36 22.64 12.65
C ASN A 349 3.15 22.43 11.15
N GLY A 350 1.89 22.27 10.73
CA GLY A 350 1.53 22.10 9.31
C GLY A 350 1.93 20.76 8.68
N ILE A 351 2.38 19.78 9.46
CA ILE A 351 2.70 18.43 8.99
C ILE A 351 1.38 17.66 8.77
N LYS A 352 1.03 17.38 7.51
CA LYS A 352 -0.23 16.70 7.15
C LYS A 352 -0.09 15.20 6.85
N HIS A 353 1.13 14.75 6.59
CA HIS A 353 1.40 13.37 6.16
C HIS A 353 2.42 12.72 7.09
N SER A 354 1.95 11.75 7.86
CA SER A 354 2.77 10.95 8.76
C SER A 354 2.19 9.55 8.89
N ARG A 355 3.03 8.57 9.21
CA ARG A 355 2.55 7.22 9.56
C ARG A 355 3.41 6.59 10.66
N PRO A 356 2.79 5.84 11.58
CA PRO A 356 3.52 5.08 12.56
C PRO A 356 4.21 3.88 11.90
N VAL A 357 5.44 3.59 12.32
CA VAL A 357 6.13 2.33 12.04
C VAL A 357 6.70 1.78 13.33
N ILE A 358 6.75 0.45 13.43
CA ILE A 358 7.45 -0.24 14.50
C ILE A 358 8.71 -0.86 13.92
N LYS A 359 9.85 -0.57 14.52
CA LYS A 359 11.15 -1.12 14.16
C LYS A 359 11.67 -1.98 15.29
N LYS A 360 12.11 -3.19 14.94
CA LYS A 360 12.72 -4.16 15.86
C LYS A 360 14.20 -4.31 15.56
N GLY A 361 14.96 -4.79 16.54
CA GLY A 361 16.37 -5.12 16.40
C GLY A 361 17.31 -4.19 17.16
N PHE A 362 16.78 -3.26 17.96
CA PHE A 362 17.56 -2.50 18.92
C PHE A 362 18.01 -3.39 20.10
N GLN A 363 18.96 -2.89 20.90
CA GLN A 363 19.39 -3.53 22.13
C GLN A 363 18.20 -3.73 23.10
N LYS A 364 18.27 -4.78 23.90
CA LYS A 364 17.19 -5.15 24.84
C LYS A 364 17.71 -5.63 26.19
N ILE A 365 16.92 -5.40 27.24
CA ILE A 365 17.13 -5.91 28.60
C ILE A 365 15.82 -6.54 29.06
N GLN A 366 15.80 -7.87 29.23
CA GLN A 366 14.59 -8.63 29.57
C GLN A 366 14.71 -9.38 30.90
N THR A 367 15.94 -9.68 31.32
CA THR A 367 16.23 -10.59 32.42
C THR A 367 17.29 -10.03 33.35
N ASP A 368 17.45 -10.64 34.53
CA ASP A 368 18.56 -10.38 35.45
C ASP A 368 19.92 -10.50 34.74
N ALA A 369 20.11 -11.57 33.95
CA ALA A 369 21.35 -11.79 33.20
C ALA A 369 21.65 -10.65 32.22
N ASP A 370 20.62 -10.09 31.57
CA ASP A 370 20.78 -8.94 30.69
C ASP A 370 21.22 -7.71 31.50
N ILE A 371 20.57 -7.40 32.63
CA ILE A 371 20.98 -6.29 33.50
C ILE A 371 22.47 -6.42 33.84
N ARG A 372 22.93 -7.61 34.27
CA ARG A 372 24.34 -7.83 34.62
C ARG A 372 25.31 -7.67 33.46
N SER A 373 24.87 -7.92 32.24
CA SER A 373 25.70 -7.71 31.05
C SER A 373 25.88 -6.22 30.69
N HIS A 374 24.97 -5.36 31.15
CA HIS A 374 24.94 -3.93 30.88
C HIS A 374 25.34 -3.06 32.08
N PHE A 375 25.11 -3.54 33.30
CA PHE A 375 25.30 -2.80 34.54
C PHE A 375 25.85 -3.71 35.63
N ILE A 376 26.82 -3.20 36.39
CA ILE A 376 27.44 -3.93 37.50
C ILE A 376 26.97 -3.29 38.80
N PHE A 377 26.13 -4.00 39.57
CA PHE A 377 25.68 -3.59 40.89
C PHE A 377 26.39 -4.41 41.97
N THR A 378 27.31 -3.78 42.69
CA THR A 378 28.14 -4.44 43.70
C THR A 378 27.87 -3.86 45.08
N VAL A 379 27.37 -4.69 45.99
CA VAL A 379 27.29 -4.35 47.42
C VAL A 379 28.63 -4.69 48.06
N ILE A 380 29.31 -3.69 48.61
CA ILE A 380 30.64 -3.81 49.21
C ILE A 380 30.51 -3.67 50.72
N LEU A 381 31.14 -4.57 51.47
CA LEU A 381 31.29 -4.49 52.94
C LEU A 381 32.66 -3.90 53.28
N SER A 382 32.69 -2.87 54.13
CA SER A 382 33.91 -2.21 54.58
C SER A 382 33.79 -1.78 56.05
N PRO A 383 34.48 -2.44 57.00
CA PRO A 383 35.38 -3.58 56.82
C PRO A 383 34.62 -4.88 56.47
N ARG A 384 35.31 -5.84 55.84
CA ARG A 384 34.73 -7.15 55.52
C ARG A 384 34.81 -8.11 56.71
N ASN A 385 33.93 -7.96 57.70
CA ASN A 385 33.88 -8.79 58.92
C ASN A 385 32.44 -9.25 59.26
N GLU A 386 32.29 -10.09 60.31
CA GLU A 386 30.98 -10.61 60.74
C GLU A 386 30.02 -9.50 61.18
N ASP A 387 30.50 -8.49 61.91
CA ASP A 387 29.67 -7.34 62.32
C ASP A 387 29.04 -6.62 61.12
N SER A 388 29.79 -6.46 60.02
CA SER A 388 29.32 -5.81 58.80
C SER A 388 28.33 -6.70 58.04
N LYS A 389 28.53 -8.02 58.06
CA LYS A 389 27.56 -8.99 57.53
C LYS A 389 26.26 -8.97 58.33
N GLU A 390 26.33 -8.93 59.65
CA GLU A 390 25.14 -8.87 60.52
C GLU A 390 24.37 -7.56 60.34
N LYS A 391 25.08 -6.41 60.31
CA LYS A 391 24.47 -5.11 60.01
C LYS A 391 23.81 -5.07 58.64
N TRP A 392 24.42 -5.70 57.62
CA TRP A 392 23.79 -5.85 56.31
C TRP A 392 22.55 -6.75 56.38
N LYS A 393 22.63 -7.90 57.04
CA LYS A 393 21.50 -8.83 57.20
C LYS A 393 20.30 -8.16 57.87
N ASN A 394 20.53 -7.28 58.84
CA ASN A 394 19.47 -6.56 59.56
C ASN A 394 18.96 -5.30 58.85
N LYS A 395 19.62 -4.85 57.76
CA LYS A 395 19.19 -3.68 56.99
C LYS A 395 17.91 -3.98 56.23
N SER A 396 16.97 -3.02 56.25
CA SER A 396 15.79 -3.00 55.38
C SER A 396 15.80 -1.78 54.48
N LEU A 397 15.40 -1.96 53.22
CA LEU A 397 15.12 -0.89 52.27
C LEU A 397 13.76 -1.18 51.62
N GLN A 398 12.89 -0.19 51.60
CA GLN A 398 11.60 -0.28 50.92
C GLN A 398 11.54 0.81 49.85
N ASN A 399 11.50 0.38 48.59
CA ASN A 399 11.48 1.23 47.41
C ASN A 399 12.48 2.41 47.48
N ALA A 400 13.67 2.15 48.02
CA ALA A 400 14.68 3.18 48.20
C ALA A 400 15.23 3.54 46.82
N ARG A 401 14.97 4.78 46.39
CA ARG A 401 15.38 5.23 45.07
C ARG A 401 16.89 5.40 45.04
N LEU A 402 17.55 4.77 44.06
CA LEU A 402 18.96 4.96 43.74
C LEU A 402 19.13 6.02 42.66
N PHE A 403 18.28 5.97 41.64
CA PHE A 403 18.34 6.84 40.49
C PHE A 403 16.94 7.15 39.98
N HIS A 404 16.71 8.35 39.47
CA HIS A 404 15.58 8.63 38.60
C HIS A 404 15.87 9.77 37.65
N VAL A 405 15.09 9.86 36.59
CA VAL A 405 15.04 11.05 35.75
C VAL A 405 13.97 12.00 36.29
N ASN A 406 14.35 13.25 36.53
CA ASN A 406 13.43 14.33 36.83
C ASN A 406 13.03 15.03 35.53
N GLU A 407 11.80 14.83 35.04
CA GLU A 407 11.32 15.41 33.77
C GLU A 407 10.83 16.87 33.89
N ILE A 408 11.00 17.53 35.02
CA ILE A 408 10.54 18.92 35.21
C ILE A 408 11.41 19.89 34.38
N TYR A 409 10.80 20.51 33.36
CA TYR A 409 11.38 21.43 32.37
C TYR A 409 12.42 20.82 31.41
N MET A 410 13.46 20.17 31.93
CA MET A 410 14.46 19.43 31.16
C MET A 410 14.85 18.17 31.95
N PRO A 411 14.83 16.98 31.32
CA PRO A 411 15.19 15.75 32.01
C PRO A 411 16.62 15.77 32.53
N ILE A 412 16.78 15.59 33.84
CA ILE A 412 18.08 15.48 34.51
C ILE A 412 18.09 14.17 35.29
N GLY A 413 19.17 13.41 35.15
CA GLY A 413 19.40 12.24 35.97
C GLY A 413 19.76 12.65 37.40
N VAL A 414 19.05 12.11 38.38
CA VAL A 414 19.26 12.39 39.80
C VAL A 414 19.70 11.11 40.49
N LEU A 415 20.95 11.09 40.95
CA LEU A 415 21.50 10.02 41.76
C LEU A 415 21.24 10.30 43.24
N ILE A 416 20.52 9.40 43.90
CA ILE A 416 20.21 9.45 45.33
C ILE A 416 20.70 8.14 45.92
N ASN A 417 22.01 7.91 46.00
CA ASN A 417 22.51 6.62 46.49
C ASN A 417 22.17 6.46 47.98
N PRO A 418 21.23 5.57 48.38
CA PRO A 418 20.86 5.39 49.78
C PRO A 418 21.88 4.53 50.54
N LEU A 419 22.87 3.99 49.82
CA LEU A 419 24.02 3.24 50.32
C LEU A 419 25.31 3.90 49.80
N PRO A 420 25.57 5.18 50.15
CA PRO A 420 26.72 5.93 49.62
C PRO A 420 28.03 5.38 50.18
N GLU A 421 29.14 5.66 49.49
CA GLU A 421 30.48 5.33 50.01
C GLU A 421 30.70 5.97 51.39
N PRO A 422 31.28 5.23 52.35
CA PRO A 422 31.46 5.73 53.70
C PRO A 422 32.58 6.79 53.72
N GLY A 423 32.21 8.06 53.92
CA GLY A 423 33.14 9.13 54.33
C GLY A 423 33.55 9.05 55.81
N SER A 424 32.90 8.21 56.61
CA SER A 424 33.26 7.90 58.00
C SER A 424 32.68 6.55 58.44
N THR A 425 33.21 5.98 59.53
CA THR A 425 33.04 4.60 60.06
C THR A 425 31.60 4.18 60.46
N ALA A 426 30.58 4.98 60.15
CA ALA A 426 29.20 4.72 60.59
C ALA A 426 28.42 3.71 59.71
N ASN A 427 28.70 3.63 58.40
CA ASN A 427 28.04 2.70 57.48
C ASN A 427 29.04 1.65 56.94
N PRO A 428 28.93 0.38 57.34
CA PRO A 428 29.90 -0.65 56.96
C PRO A 428 29.62 -1.28 55.59
N TYR A 429 28.76 -0.67 54.78
CA TYR A 429 28.41 -1.15 53.46
C TYR A 429 28.01 0.01 52.53
N TYR A 430 28.28 -0.16 51.24
CA TYR A 430 27.87 0.77 50.20
C TYR A 430 27.56 0.03 48.89
N LEU A 431 26.82 0.69 47.99
CA LEU A 431 26.52 0.20 46.66
C LEU A 431 27.37 0.95 45.63
N SER A 432 28.18 0.20 44.88
CA SER A 432 28.88 0.67 43.68
C SER A 432 28.09 0.25 42.43
N VAL A 433 27.97 1.17 41.48
CA VAL A 433 27.34 0.95 40.17
C VAL A 433 28.38 1.24 39.09
N CYS A 434 28.72 0.26 38.26
CA CYS A 434 29.61 0.40 37.10
C CYS A 434 31.01 1.00 37.39
N ASP A 435 31.72 0.37 38.33
CA ASP A 435 33.05 0.72 38.86
C ASP A 435 33.15 2.05 39.63
N PRO A 436 33.98 2.11 40.71
CA PRO A 436 34.17 3.34 41.48
C PRO A 436 34.80 4.44 40.60
N GLY A 437 34.15 5.60 40.53
CA GLY A 437 34.66 6.81 39.85
C GLY A 437 34.10 7.09 38.45
N ASN A 438 33.24 6.23 37.91
CA ASN A 438 32.53 6.47 36.65
C ASN A 438 31.04 6.70 36.93
N ASP A 439 30.62 7.96 37.04
CA ASP A 439 29.19 8.32 37.08
C ASP A 439 28.55 8.00 35.72
N LEU A 440 28.11 6.75 35.53
CA LEU A 440 27.45 6.29 34.30
C LEU A 440 25.92 6.48 34.35
N LEU A 441 25.34 6.68 35.53
CA LEU A 441 23.90 6.89 35.66
C LEU A 441 23.56 8.37 35.48
N GLY A 442 22.72 8.68 34.49
CA GLY A 442 22.21 10.02 34.25
C GLY A 442 23.22 11.06 33.77
N SER A 443 24.42 10.63 33.36
CA SER A 443 25.52 11.50 32.93
C SER A 443 25.35 12.08 31.52
N GLY A 444 24.45 11.51 30.73
CA GLY A 444 24.16 11.93 29.37
C GLY A 444 23.06 12.99 29.30
N ASN A 445 22.92 13.58 28.10
CA ASN A 445 21.84 14.51 27.79
C ASN A 445 20.48 13.87 28.12
N TYR A 446 19.57 14.68 28.68
CA TYR A 446 18.24 14.25 29.06
C TYR A 446 18.21 13.11 30.10
N GLY A 447 19.24 13.02 30.95
CA GLY A 447 19.33 11.99 31.99
C GLY A 447 19.61 10.59 31.43
N LEU A 448 20.13 10.49 30.20
CA LEU A 448 20.61 9.24 29.66
C LEU A 448 21.70 8.66 30.55
N SER A 449 21.64 7.34 30.77
CA SER A 449 22.68 6.59 31.45
C SER A 449 23.52 5.83 30.42
N LYS A 450 24.73 5.46 30.81
CA LYS A 450 25.65 4.64 30.02
C LYS A 450 25.73 3.25 30.62
N ASP A 451 25.71 2.24 29.76
CA ASP A 451 26.02 0.88 30.16
C ASP A 451 27.55 0.66 30.22
N THR A 452 27.98 -0.54 30.62
CA THR A 452 29.39 -0.94 30.70
C THR A 452 30.12 -0.89 29.35
N ASN A 453 29.41 -0.89 28.23
CA ASN A 453 29.95 -0.75 26.88
C ASN A 453 29.81 0.69 26.35
N ASN A 454 29.56 1.66 27.23
CA ASN A 454 29.38 3.09 26.91
C ASN A 454 28.22 3.39 25.95
N ARG A 455 27.23 2.50 25.88
CA ARG A 455 25.99 2.70 25.10
C ARG A 455 24.99 3.48 25.95
N ASP A 456 24.41 4.50 25.34
CA ASP A 456 23.41 5.34 26.00
C ASP A 456 22.05 4.63 26.06
N ILE A 457 21.38 4.71 27.21
CA ILE A 457 20.06 4.14 27.49
C ILE A 457 19.29 5.06 28.43
N TYR A 458 17.98 5.19 28.18
CA TYR A 458 17.10 5.97 29.04
C TYR A 458 16.46 5.08 30.10
N ILE A 459 16.93 5.24 31.34
CA ILE A 459 16.40 4.56 32.52
C ILE A 459 15.50 5.56 33.25
N LYS A 460 14.24 5.22 33.52
CA LYS A 460 13.33 6.13 34.22
C LYS A 460 13.63 6.21 35.71
N ASN A 461 13.84 5.05 36.32
CA ASN A 461 14.04 4.91 37.75
C ASN A 461 14.80 3.62 38.07
N ILE A 462 15.65 3.66 39.08
CA ILE A 462 16.21 2.48 39.73
C ILE A 462 15.85 2.54 41.21
N SER A 463 15.18 1.51 41.71
CA SER A 463 14.86 1.37 43.13
C SER A 463 15.43 0.11 43.74
N LEU A 464 15.71 0.20 45.03
CA LEU A 464 16.34 -0.81 45.84
C LEU A 464 15.36 -1.32 46.89
N ASN A 465 15.24 -2.63 46.98
CA ASN A 465 14.44 -3.31 47.99
C ASN A 465 15.29 -4.35 48.72
N LYS A 466 15.21 -4.34 50.04
CA LYS A 466 15.92 -5.28 50.90
C LYS A 466 15.07 -5.64 52.11
N THR A 467 14.86 -6.93 52.31
CA THR A 467 14.14 -7.47 53.45
C THR A 467 15.13 -7.80 54.57
N ALA A 468 14.84 -7.36 55.79
CA ALA A 468 15.63 -7.73 56.96
C ALA A 468 15.63 -9.27 57.14
N GLY A 469 16.78 -9.81 57.53
CA GLY A 469 17.02 -11.25 57.63
C GLY A 469 17.48 -11.92 56.32
N ASN A 470 17.34 -11.27 55.17
CA ASN A 470 17.82 -11.74 53.87
C ASN A 470 19.08 -10.98 53.44
N ASN A 471 20.07 -11.65 52.83
CA ASN A 471 21.27 -11.02 52.29
C ASN A 471 21.07 -10.38 50.91
N ASP A 472 19.97 -10.70 50.24
CA ASP A 472 19.66 -10.22 48.89
C ASP A 472 19.27 -8.74 48.88
N LEU A 473 19.89 -7.99 47.96
CA LEU A 473 19.44 -6.68 47.52
C LEU A 473 18.77 -6.85 46.16
N LYS A 474 17.48 -6.54 46.10
CA LYS A 474 16.73 -6.50 44.86
C LYS A 474 16.86 -5.12 44.24
N VAL A 475 17.28 -5.07 42.98
CA VAL A 475 17.36 -3.86 42.16
C VAL A 475 16.27 -3.95 41.11
N SER A 476 15.37 -2.98 41.09
CA SER A 476 14.31 -2.87 40.09
C SER A 476 14.64 -1.68 39.18
N MET A 477 14.83 -1.95 37.89
CA MET A 477 15.17 -0.96 36.87
C MET A 477 13.97 -0.73 35.96
N GLU A 478 13.40 0.47 36.02
CA GLU A 478 12.30 0.91 35.18
C GLU A 478 12.86 1.47 33.87
N LEU A 479 12.63 0.74 32.78
CA LEU A 479 13.04 1.08 31.42
C LEU A 479 11.86 1.60 30.62
N CYS A 480 12.14 2.07 29.41
CA CYS A 480 11.09 2.20 28.40
C CYS A 480 10.50 0.81 28.09
N GLY A 481 9.19 0.65 28.28
CA GLY A 481 8.46 -0.60 28.03
C GLY A 481 8.18 -1.48 29.27
N GLY A 482 8.81 -1.22 30.41
CA GLY A 482 8.53 -1.97 31.64
C GLY A 482 9.67 -1.97 32.66
N THR A 483 9.51 -2.77 33.71
CA THR A 483 10.50 -2.93 34.78
C THR A 483 11.15 -4.30 34.70
N VAL A 484 12.48 -4.33 34.84
CA VAL A 484 13.27 -5.56 34.95
C VAL A 484 13.96 -5.57 36.31
N GLU A 485 14.11 -6.76 36.90
CA GLU A 485 14.62 -6.90 38.25
C GLU A 485 15.83 -7.83 38.29
N MET A 486 16.80 -7.50 39.12
CA MET A 486 17.93 -8.36 39.45
C MET A 486 18.11 -8.47 40.96
N THR A 487 18.84 -9.50 41.39
CA THR A 487 19.19 -9.68 42.80
C THR A 487 20.70 -9.71 42.98
N THR A 488 21.28 -8.76 43.71
CA THR A 488 22.69 -8.78 44.07
C THR A 488 22.88 -9.11 45.54
N ARG A 489 24.07 -9.60 45.89
CA ARG A 489 24.47 -9.97 47.26
C ARG A 489 25.77 -9.24 47.59
N PRO A 490 26.08 -9.01 48.87
CA PRO A 490 27.40 -8.56 49.26
C PRO A 490 28.47 -9.44 48.64
N PHE A 491 29.50 -8.82 48.07
CA PHE A 491 30.65 -9.55 47.57
C PHE A 491 31.39 -10.18 48.77
N LEU A 492 31.24 -11.49 48.93
CA LEU A 492 31.80 -12.27 50.05
C LEU A 492 33.19 -12.84 49.78
N GLY A 493 33.79 -12.58 48.61
CA GLY A 493 35.00 -13.27 48.14
C GLY A 493 36.16 -13.25 49.14
N TYR A 494 36.46 -14.41 49.70
CA TYR A 494 37.77 -14.78 50.21
C TYR A 494 38.40 -15.69 49.15
N ASN A 495 39.55 -15.31 48.62
CA ASN A 495 40.57 -16.29 48.25
C ASN A 495 41.87 -15.75 48.86
N PRO A 496 42.46 -16.45 49.84
CA PRO A 496 43.79 -16.15 50.35
C PRO A 496 44.85 -16.07 49.26
#